data_AF-A0A534T4P1-F1
#
_entry.id   AF-A0A534T4P1-F1
#
_cell.length_a   1.000
_cell.length_b   1.000
_cell.length_c   1.000
_cell.angle_alpha   90.00
_cell.angle_beta   90.00
_cell.angle_gamma   90.00
#
_symmetry.space_group_name_H-M   'P 1'
#
loop_
_entity.id
_entity.type
_entity.pdbx_description
1 polymer ?
#
loop_
_entity_poly.entity_id
_entity_poly.type
_entity_poly.pdbx_seq_one_letter_code
_entity_poly.pdbx_strand_id
1 'polypeptide(L)'
;MPRALAALVLLLTAALPAAAQSNPGHYQGFGDARGFLNIVPPGQDGVLNGPEALQAQGGQYPPHVKDQLDMYGNLVFNVPGLTVERLLEFYKDASFGVRDDDIDRVYSPTSNVTVIRDQSFGVPHIFGDTRYATMFAEGYTGAEDRLFLMDVLRHLGRARLSEFLGASPSNVAMDRAQLAIAPYKES
;
A
#
# COMPACT_ATOMS: atom_id res chain seq x y z
N MET A 1 41.17 28.33 46.57
CA MET A 1 40.86 28.48 45.13
C MET A 1 39.45 27.93 44.89
N PRO A 2 38.53 28.70 44.27
CA PRO A 2 37.12 28.35 44.23
C PRO A 2 36.73 27.49 43.00
N ARG A 3 35.78 26.58 43.23
CA ARG A 3 34.62 26.15 42.40
C ARG A 3 34.82 25.72 40.93
N ALA A 4 34.25 24.55 40.60
CA ALA A 4 33.13 24.45 39.64
C ALA A 4 32.43 23.07 39.74
N LEU A 5 31.19 23.06 40.26
CA LEU A 5 30.24 21.98 40.02
C LEU A 5 29.53 22.29 38.70
N ALA A 6 29.61 21.39 37.72
CA ALA A 6 28.82 21.46 36.50
C ALA A 6 27.40 20.93 36.79
N ALA A 7 26.39 21.80 36.66
CA ALA A 7 24.99 21.43 36.74
C ALA A 7 24.51 20.97 35.35
N LEU A 8 24.07 19.72 35.25
CA LEU A 8 23.45 19.17 34.05
C LEU A 8 21.97 19.60 34.03
N VAL A 9 21.58 20.43 33.07
CA VAL A 9 20.19 20.85 32.86
C VAL A 9 19.49 19.80 32.01
N LEU A 10 18.54 19.06 32.59
CA LEU A 10 17.60 18.24 31.82
C LEU A 10 16.53 19.14 31.19
N LEU A 11 16.54 19.21 29.85
CA LEU A 11 15.46 19.79 29.06
C LEU A 11 14.32 18.77 28.95
N LEU A 12 13.24 18.98 29.70
CA LEU A 12 11.96 18.30 29.44
C LEU A 12 11.29 18.95 28.22
N THR A 13 11.24 18.24 27.09
CA THR A 13 10.38 18.59 25.97
C THR A 13 8.95 18.15 26.29
N ALA A 14 8.06 19.10 26.56
CA ALA A 14 6.63 18.82 26.66
C ALA A 14 6.10 18.46 25.25
N ALA A 15 5.63 17.22 25.08
CA ALA A 15 4.92 16.82 23.88
C ALA A 15 3.57 17.56 23.84
N LEU A 16 3.37 18.41 22.84
CA LEU A 16 2.04 19.00 22.58
C LEU A 16 1.08 17.87 22.16
N PRO A 17 -0.18 17.89 22.62
CA PRO A 17 -1.17 16.93 22.14
C PRO A 17 -1.36 17.14 20.63
N ALA A 18 -1.19 16.07 19.85
CA ALA A 18 -1.53 16.08 18.44
C ALA A 18 -3.01 16.48 18.32
N ALA A 19 -3.30 17.52 17.54
CA ALA A 19 -4.68 17.87 17.23
C ALA A 19 -5.36 16.64 16.63
N ALA A 20 -6.56 16.30 17.12
CA ALA A 20 -7.35 15.21 16.56
C ALA A 20 -7.59 15.51 15.08
N GLN A 21 -6.94 14.76 14.21
CA GLN A 21 -7.13 14.86 12.77
C GLN A 21 -8.59 14.45 12.51
N SER A 22 -9.37 15.33 11.87
CA SER A 22 -10.71 14.99 11.42
C SER A 22 -10.60 13.75 10.55
N ASN A 23 -11.37 12.69 10.86
CA ASN A 23 -11.48 11.49 10.05
C ASN A 23 -12.56 11.75 8.97
N PRO A 24 -12.20 12.15 7.73
CA PRO A 24 -13.20 12.31 6.67
C PRO A 24 -13.77 10.96 6.23
N GLY A 25 -13.17 9.84 6.65
CA GLY A 25 -13.36 8.54 6.04
C GLY A 25 -14.72 7.93 6.23
N HIS A 26 -15.57 8.39 7.15
CA HIS A 26 -16.95 7.93 7.40
C HIS A 26 -17.40 6.69 6.59
N TYR A 27 -17.15 5.48 7.13
CA TYR A 27 -17.50 4.23 6.46
C TYR A 27 -18.96 4.19 6.02
N GLN A 28 -19.20 3.89 4.75
CA GLN A 28 -20.52 3.89 4.11
C GLN A 28 -21.27 5.24 4.18
N GLY A 29 -20.54 6.34 4.42
CA GLY A 29 -21.08 7.69 4.60
C GLY A 29 -21.25 8.49 3.31
N PHE A 30 -20.86 7.94 2.15
CA PHE A 30 -20.75 8.68 0.88
C PHE A 30 -21.89 8.40 -0.10
N GLY A 31 -23.02 7.87 0.39
CA GLY A 31 -24.12 7.44 -0.47
C GLY A 31 -23.81 6.14 -1.22
N ASP A 32 -22.98 5.28 -0.63
CA ASP A 32 -22.62 3.97 -1.18
C ASP A 32 -23.86 3.13 -1.50
N ALA A 33 -23.92 2.59 -2.72
CA ALA A 33 -24.96 1.62 -3.10
C ALA A 33 -24.80 0.27 -2.37
N ARG A 34 -23.64 0.05 -1.73
CA ARG A 34 -23.22 -1.17 -1.02
C ARG A 34 -23.18 -2.40 -1.94
N GLY A 35 -22.69 -3.53 -1.41
CA GLY A 35 -22.66 -4.81 -2.11
C GLY A 35 -21.55 -4.97 -3.14
N PHE A 36 -20.66 -3.99 -3.29
CA PHE A 36 -19.42 -4.15 -4.05
C PHE A 36 -18.38 -4.82 -3.17
N LEU A 37 -17.88 -5.96 -3.63
CA LEU A 37 -16.86 -6.72 -2.94
C LEU A 37 -15.60 -6.81 -3.81
N ASN A 38 -14.43 -6.79 -3.18
CA ASN A 38 -13.16 -6.94 -3.89
C ASN A 38 -12.17 -7.84 -3.16
N ILE A 39 -11.10 -8.21 -3.86
CA ILE A 39 -9.98 -8.95 -3.30
C ILE A 39 -8.74 -8.73 -4.16
N VAL A 40 -7.57 -8.68 -3.52
CA VAL A 40 -6.26 -8.63 -4.19
C VAL A 40 -5.44 -9.81 -3.66
N PRO A 41 -5.44 -10.98 -4.34
CA PRO A 41 -4.80 -12.18 -3.80
C PRO A 41 -3.33 -12.00 -3.40
N PRO A 42 -2.49 -11.24 -4.15
CA PRO A 42 -1.12 -10.93 -3.73
C PRO A 42 -0.99 -9.91 -2.58
N GLY A 43 -2.06 -9.62 -1.83
CA GLY A 43 -2.04 -8.64 -0.75
C GLY A 43 -1.93 -7.19 -1.24
N GLN A 44 -2.03 -6.24 -0.30
CA GLN A 44 -1.77 -4.83 -0.62
C GLN A 44 -0.29 -4.47 -0.66
N ASP A 45 0.49 -4.92 0.31
CA ASP A 45 1.91 -4.60 0.40
C ASP A 45 2.73 -5.51 -0.52
N GLY A 46 3.42 -4.91 -1.48
CA GLY A 46 4.27 -5.60 -2.44
C GLY A 46 5.76 -5.46 -2.14
N VAL A 47 6.14 -4.96 -0.96
CA VAL A 47 7.54 -4.74 -0.58
C VAL A 47 7.94 -5.68 0.55
N LEU A 48 9.17 -6.21 0.47
CA LEU A 48 9.83 -6.91 1.56
C LEU A 48 11.21 -6.28 1.77
N ASN A 49 11.56 -5.96 3.00
CA ASN A 49 12.95 -5.63 3.33
C ASN A 49 13.81 -6.91 3.39
N GLY A 50 15.13 -6.76 3.52
CA GLY A 50 16.07 -7.89 3.51
C GLY A 50 15.74 -9.00 4.54
N PRO A 51 15.57 -8.66 5.83
CA PRO A 51 15.12 -9.60 6.84
C PRO A 51 13.78 -10.27 6.52
N GLU A 52 12.78 -9.52 6.09
CA GLU A 52 11.45 -10.06 5.74
C GLU A 52 11.52 -11.00 4.52
N ALA A 53 12.36 -10.68 3.53
CA ALA A 53 12.58 -11.54 2.37
C ALA A 53 13.22 -12.89 2.75
N LEU A 54 14.07 -12.92 3.79
CA LEU A 54 14.60 -14.17 4.34
C LEU A 54 13.53 -14.96 5.10
N GLN A 55 12.67 -14.27 5.86
CA GLN A 55 11.55 -14.91 6.58
C GLN A 55 10.50 -15.49 5.60
N ALA A 56 10.22 -14.78 4.52
CA ALA A 56 9.29 -15.20 3.47
C ALA A 56 9.72 -16.50 2.79
N GLN A 57 11.03 -16.73 2.62
CA GLN A 57 11.55 -18.01 2.14
C GLN A 57 11.22 -19.19 3.08
N GLY A 58 11.08 -18.92 4.37
CA GLY A 58 10.61 -19.87 5.39
C GLY A 58 9.08 -19.93 5.52
N GLY A 59 8.33 -19.23 4.68
CA GLY A 59 6.87 -19.21 4.67
C GLY A 59 6.23 -18.23 5.65
N GLN A 60 7.01 -17.38 6.32
CA GLN A 60 6.52 -16.33 7.22
C GLN A 60 6.50 -14.99 6.49
N TYR A 61 5.34 -14.37 6.40
CA TYR A 61 5.14 -13.15 5.63
C TYR A 61 4.71 -12.00 6.56
N PRO A 62 5.19 -10.77 6.34
CA PRO A 62 4.64 -9.59 6.98
C PRO A 62 3.14 -9.39 6.70
N PRO A 63 2.47 -8.53 7.49
CA PRO A 63 1.10 -8.12 7.19
C PRO A 63 0.93 -7.66 5.73
N HIS A 64 -0.26 -7.87 5.16
CA HIS A 64 -0.65 -7.34 3.85
C HIS A 64 0.12 -7.82 2.63
N VAL A 65 1.09 -8.72 2.77
CA VAL A 65 1.82 -9.30 1.62
C VAL A 65 1.06 -10.42 0.93
N LYS A 66 0.25 -11.17 1.67
CA LYS A 66 -0.54 -12.29 1.11
C LYS A 66 -1.79 -12.64 1.92
N ASP A 67 -2.22 -11.74 2.79
CA ASP A 67 -3.36 -11.95 3.72
C ASP A 67 -4.70 -12.21 3.01
N GLN A 68 -4.79 -11.81 1.75
CA GLN A 68 -5.94 -12.02 0.88
C GLN A 68 -5.84 -13.28 0.01
N LEU A 69 -4.69 -13.96 -0.02
CA LEU A 69 -4.50 -15.11 -0.91
C LEU A 69 -5.43 -16.28 -0.53
N ASP A 70 -5.53 -16.57 0.76
CA ASP A 70 -6.33 -17.69 1.26
C ASP A 70 -7.83 -17.39 1.12
N MET A 71 -8.25 -16.14 1.32
CA MET A 71 -9.63 -15.71 1.05
C MET A 71 -10.02 -16.03 -0.40
N TYR A 72 -9.16 -15.72 -1.37
CA TYR A 72 -9.40 -16.04 -2.78
C TYR A 72 -9.34 -17.54 -3.06
N GLY A 73 -8.29 -18.22 -2.59
CA GLY A 73 -8.03 -19.63 -2.85
C GLY A 73 -9.08 -20.56 -2.26
N ASN A 74 -9.66 -20.21 -1.10
CA ASN A 74 -10.65 -21.04 -0.42
C ASN A 74 -12.03 -21.03 -1.08
N LEU A 75 -12.29 -20.10 -2.00
CA LEU A 75 -13.58 -20.00 -2.70
C LEU A 75 -13.93 -21.29 -3.46
N VAL A 76 -12.93 -21.94 -4.08
CA VAL A 76 -13.12 -23.15 -4.90
C VAL A 76 -13.60 -24.35 -4.08
N PHE A 77 -13.28 -24.39 -2.78
CA PHE A 77 -13.68 -25.49 -1.89
C PHE A 77 -15.06 -25.29 -1.26
N ASN A 78 -15.67 -24.12 -1.47
CA ASN A 78 -16.97 -23.75 -0.91
C ASN A 78 -18.08 -23.72 -1.97
N VAL A 79 -17.84 -24.33 -3.13
CA VAL A 79 -18.82 -24.51 -4.20
C VAL A 79 -19.04 -25.99 -4.52
N PRO A 80 -20.30 -26.43 -4.77
CA PRO A 80 -21.54 -25.66 -4.66
C PRO A 80 -21.94 -25.40 -3.20
N GLY A 81 -22.64 -24.30 -2.92
CA GLY A 81 -23.14 -23.96 -1.56
C GLY A 81 -22.74 -22.59 -1.02
N LEU A 82 -22.06 -21.75 -1.82
CA LEU A 82 -21.76 -20.37 -1.46
C LEU A 82 -23.05 -19.55 -1.36
N THR A 83 -23.24 -18.85 -0.24
CA THR A 83 -24.37 -17.94 0.00
C THR A 83 -23.88 -16.50 0.11
N VAL A 84 -24.80 -15.54 -0.03
CA VAL A 84 -24.49 -14.10 0.04
C VAL A 84 -23.88 -13.73 1.39
N GLU A 85 -24.36 -14.34 2.47
CA GLU A 85 -23.92 -14.08 3.84
C GLU A 85 -22.47 -14.51 4.08
N ARG A 86 -21.98 -15.48 3.29
CA ARG A 86 -20.61 -16.00 3.38
C ARG A 86 -19.63 -15.29 2.45
N LEU A 87 -20.09 -14.38 1.59
CA LEU A 87 -19.20 -13.71 0.62
C LEU A 87 -18.08 -12.92 1.30
N LEU A 88 -18.34 -12.34 2.48
CA LEU A 88 -17.33 -11.62 3.25
C LEU A 88 -16.25 -12.52 3.88
N GLU A 89 -16.40 -13.85 3.83
CA GLU A 89 -15.33 -14.80 4.16
C GLU A 89 -14.27 -14.88 3.04
N PHE A 90 -14.65 -14.55 1.79
CA PHE A 90 -13.82 -14.72 0.59
C PHE A 90 -13.50 -13.40 -0.12
N TYR A 91 -14.22 -12.33 0.19
CA TYR A 91 -14.02 -11.00 -0.37
C TYR A 91 -14.13 -9.94 0.73
N LYS A 92 -13.57 -8.77 0.46
CA LYS A 92 -13.65 -7.60 1.32
C LYS A 92 -14.81 -6.72 0.89
N ASP A 93 -15.40 -6.01 1.83
CA ASP A 93 -16.30 -4.91 1.49
C ASP A 93 -15.50 -3.77 0.86
N ALA A 94 -15.90 -3.35 -0.34
CA ALA A 94 -15.27 -2.27 -1.09
C ALA A 94 -16.05 -0.95 -0.99
N SER A 95 -16.93 -0.81 0.01
CA SER A 95 -17.59 0.46 0.34
C SER A 95 -16.58 1.55 0.64
N PHE A 96 -16.93 2.81 0.35
CA PHE A 96 -16.06 3.92 0.68
C PHE A 96 -15.90 4.08 2.20
N GLY A 97 -14.69 4.48 2.60
CA GLY A 97 -14.35 4.71 3.99
C GLY A 97 -13.80 3.53 4.77
N VAL A 98 -13.45 3.81 6.02
CA VAL A 98 -12.88 2.85 6.98
C VAL A 98 -13.68 2.93 8.26
N ARG A 99 -13.97 1.78 8.86
CA ARG A 99 -14.65 1.72 10.16
C ARG A 99 -13.72 2.26 11.25
N ASP A 100 -14.28 2.95 12.24
CA ASP A 100 -13.46 3.56 13.31
C ASP A 100 -12.60 2.55 14.08
N ASP A 101 -13.04 1.29 14.16
CA ASP A 101 -12.33 0.18 14.81
C ASP A 101 -11.29 -0.52 13.91
N ASP A 102 -11.18 -0.11 12.65
CA ASP A 102 -10.29 -0.70 11.63
C ASP A 102 -9.29 0.31 11.07
N ILE A 103 -9.11 1.46 11.72
CA ILE A 103 -8.13 2.46 11.31
C ILE A 103 -6.76 2.11 11.89
N ASP A 104 -5.78 1.86 11.03
CA ASP A 104 -4.37 1.73 11.43
C ASP A 104 -3.67 3.09 11.47
N ARG A 105 -3.71 3.82 10.36
CA ARG A 105 -2.97 5.07 10.20
C ARG A 105 -3.76 6.13 9.44
N VAL A 106 -3.67 7.38 9.92
CA VAL A 106 -4.19 8.57 9.23
C VAL A 106 -3.05 9.57 8.99
N TYR A 107 -2.92 10.09 7.77
CA TYR A 107 -1.85 11.01 7.38
C TYR A 107 -2.19 11.79 6.10
N SER A 108 -1.37 12.80 5.78
CA SER A 108 -1.55 13.66 4.61
C SER A 108 -0.23 13.79 3.84
N PRO A 109 -0.07 13.12 2.67
CA PRO A 109 1.15 13.22 1.88
C PRO A 109 1.34 14.59 1.20
N THR A 110 0.28 15.38 1.07
CA THR A 110 0.31 16.79 0.65
C THR A 110 -0.85 17.56 1.29
N SER A 111 -0.92 18.88 1.09
CA SER A 111 -2.09 19.69 1.51
C SER A 111 -3.36 19.27 0.76
N ASN A 112 -4.52 19.43 1.38
CA ASN A 112 -5.85 19.16 0.78
C ASN A 112 -6.10 17.68 0.44
N VAL A 113 -5.44 16.75 1.14
CA VAL A 113 -5.71 15.32 1.06
C VAL A 113 -5.41 14.62 2.37
N THR A 114 -6.24 13.64 2.71
CA THR A 114 -6.07 12.74 3.84
C THR A 114 -6.11 11.30 3.34
N VAL A 115 -5.18 10.49 3.80
CA VAL A 115 -5.13 9.05 3.58
C VAL A 115 -5.39 8.35 4.89
N ILE A 116 -6.28 7.36 4.86
CA ILE A 116 -6.55 6.45 5.96
C ILE A 116 -6.18 5.05 5.48
N ARG A 117 -5.32 4.35 6.22
CA ARG A 117 -5.00 2.95 5.98
C ARG A 117 -5.86 2.09 6.89
N ASP A 118 -6.54 1.11 6.31
CA ASP A 118 -7.22 0.09 7.11
C ASP A 118 -6.20 -0.84 7.79
N GLN A 119 -6.54 -1.34 8.97
CA GLN A 119 -5.72 -2.29 9.72
C GLN A 119 -5.88 -3.70 9.17
N SER A 120 -7.06 -4.04 8.67
CA SER A 120 -7.39 -5.39 8.21
C SER A 120 -6.58 -5.82 6.98
N PHE A 121 -6.32 -4.92 6.02
CA PHE A 121 -5.77 -5.28 4.70
C PHE A 121 -4.76 -4.27 4.13
N GLY A 122 -4.39 -3.23 4.88
CA GLY A 122 -3.47 -2.18 4.46
C GLY A 122 -3.99 -1.27 3.35
N VAL A 123 -5.29 -1.26 3.04
CA VAL A 123 -5.85 -0.51 1.90
C VAL A 123 -5.81 0.99 2.17
N PRO A 124 -5.29 1.83 1.25
CA PRO A 124 -5.39 3.27 1.36
C PRO A 124 -6.77 3.78 0.90
N HIS A 125 -7.45 4.50 1.78
CA HIS A 125 -8.67 5.26 1.50
C HIS A 125 -8.32 6.75 1.43
N ILE A 126 -8.54 7.37 0.27
CA ILE A 126 -8.00 8.69 -0.08
C ILE A 126 -9.13 9.70 -0.20
N PHE A 127 -9.07 10.76 0.61
CA PHE A 127 -10.06 11.84 0.65
C PHE A 127 -9.36 13.16 0.36
N GLY A 128 -9.56 13.70 -0.85
CA GLY A 128 -8.94 14.95 -1.27
C GLY A 128 -9.95 16.00 -1.71
N ASP A 129 -9.65 17.27 -1.43
CA ASP A 129 -10.53 18.39 -1.79
C ASP A 129 -10.39 18.78 -3.27
N THR A 130 -9.31 18.34 -3.92
CA THR A 130 -9.05 18.60 -5.34
C THR A 130 -8.59 17.34 -6.06
N ARG A 131 -8.91 17.24 -7.35
CA ARG A 131 -8.42 16.16 -8.22
C ARG A 131 -6.90 16.01 -8.17
N TYR A 132 -6.17 17.12 -8.12
CA TYR A 132 -4.70 17.08 -8.07
C TYR A 132 -4.20 16.43 -6.78
N ALA A 133 -4.72 16.84 -5.63
CA ALA A 133 -4.29 16.29 -4.34
C ALA A 133 -4.65 14.80 -4.21
N THR A 134 -5.84 14.40 -4.68
CA THR A 134 -6.25 12.98 -4.71
C THR A 134 -5.34 12.13 -5.60
N MET A 135 -5.03 12.59 -6.82
CA MET A 135 -4.15 11.85 -7.73
C MET A 135 -2.71 11.78 -7.25
N PHE A 136 -2.23 12.84 -6.59
CA PHE A 136 -0.91 12.81 -5.95
C PHE A 136 -0.88 11.76 -4.84
N ALA A 137 -1.89 11.74 -3.97
CA ALA A 137 -1.97 10.76 -2.90
C ALA A 137 -2.12 9.32 -3.44
N GLU A 138 -2.90 9.10 -4.50
CA GLU A 138 -3.01 7.79 -5.16
C GLU A 138 -1.65 7.26 -5.61
N GLY A 139 -0.86 8.11 -6.29
CA GLY A 139 0.51 7.76 -6.69
C GLY A 139 1.44 7.55 -5.50
N TYR A 140 1.32 8.38 -4.46
CA TYR A 140 2.12 8.27 -3.24
C TYR A 140 1.86 6.94 -2.52
N THR A 141 0.60 6.60 -2.25
CA THR A 141 0.23 5.36 -1.55
C THR A 141 0.54 4.13 -2.40
N GLY A 142 0.34 4.21 -3.72
CA GLY A 142 0.74 3.14 -4.62
C GLY A 142 2.25 2.89 -4.61
N ALA A 143 3.07 3.95 -4.48
CA ALA A 143 4.50 3.82 -4.33
C ALA A 143 4.89 3.25 -2.95
N GLU A 144 4.24 3.65 -1.85
CA GLU A 144 4.48 3.04 -0.54
C GLU A 144 4.37 1.51 -0.61
N ASP A 145 3.39 1.00 -1.35
CA ASP A 145 3.09 -0.43 -1.40
C ASP A 145 3.85 -1.17 -2.52
N ARG A 146 4.19 -0.49 -3.63
CA ARG A 146 4.63 -1.16 -4.87
C ARG A 146 5.74 -0.42 -5.62
N LEU A 147 6.51 0.46 -4.98
CA LEU A 147 7.55 1.25 -5.65
C LEU A 147 8.53 0.39 -6.45
N PHE A 148 8.99 -0.75 -5.90
CA PHE A 148 9.91 -1.64 -6.60
C PHE A 148 9.28 -2.19 -7.89
N LEU A 149 8.05 -2.70 -7.82
CA LEU A 149 7.33 -3.19 -9.01
C LEU A 149 7.11 -2.07 -10.03
N MET A 150 6.70 -0.88 -9.57
CA MET A 150 6.54 0.29 -10.45
C MET A 150 7.86 0.64 -11.16
N ASP A 151 8.99 0.55 -10.47
CA ASP A 151 10.29 0.85 -11.05
C ASP A 151 10.76 -0.23 -12.03
N VAL A 152 10.51 -1.52 -11.73
CA VAL A 152 10.73 -2.62 -12.69
C VAL A 152 9.93 -2.39 -13.97
N LEU A 153 8.63 -2.12 -13.85
CA LEU A 153 7.75 -1.89 -15.00
C LEU A 153 8.14 -0.64 -15.80
N ARG A 154 8.62 0.39 -15.10
CA ARG A 154 9.15 1.62 -15.71
C ARG A 154 10.40 1.34 -16.55
N HIS A 155 11.33 0.54 -16.05
CA HIS A 155 12.52 0.13 -16.81
C HIS A 155 12.15 -0.80 -17.97
N LEU A 156 11.24 -1.74 -17.73
CA LEU A 156 10.72 -2.62 -18.77
C LEU A 156 10.10 -1.80 -19.92
N GLY A 157 9.21 -0.86 -19.63
CA GLY A 157 8.54 -0.03 -20.65
C GLY A 157 9.51 0.82 -21.47
N ARG A 158 10.67 1.18 -20.88
CA ARG A 158 11.76 1.90 -21.55
C ARG A 158 12.79 0.99 -22.22
N ALA A 159 12.60 -0.32 -22.17
CA ALA A 159 13.56 -1.33 -22.63
C ALA A 159 14.95 -1.20 -21.98
N ARG A 160 14.95 -0.99 -20.65
CA ARG A 160 16.15 -0.86 -19.81
C ARG A 160 16.11 -1.82 -18.62
N LEU A 161 15.41 -2.94 -18.75
CA LEU A 161 15.31 -3.94 -17.69
C LEU A 161 16.69 -4.52 -17.35
N SER A 162 17.55 -4.72 -18.35
CA SER A 162 18.92 -5.22 -18.14
C SER A 162 19.82 -4.25 -17.39
N GLU A 163 19.54 -2.95 -17.43
CA GLU A 163 20.25 -1.93 -16.63
C GLU A 163 19.87 -2.03 -15.14
N PHE A 164 18.61 -2.36 -14.85
CA PHE A 164 18.07 -2.36 -13.49
C PHE A 164 18.22 -3.70 -12.77
N LEU A 165 17.84 -4.80 -13.42
CA LEU A 165 17.87 -6.16 -12.85
C LEU A 165 19.10 -6.97 -13.27
N GLY A 166 20.02 -6.35 -14.02
CA GLY A 166 21.24 -6.96 -14.51
C GLY A 166 21.12 -7.59 -15.90
N ALA A 167 22.27 -7.67 -16.59
CA ALA A 167 22.39 -8.05 -17.99
C ALA A 167 22.34 -9.57 -18.25
N SER A 168 21.33 -10.26 -17.70
CA SER A 168 21.08 -11.65 -18.08
C SER A 168 20.67 -11.75 -19.55
N PRO A 169 20.94 -12.87 -20.24
CA PRO A 169 20.50 -13.06 -21.62
C PRO A 169 18.99 -12.84 -21.80
N SER A 170 18.18 -13.23 -20.81
CA SER A 170 16.72 -13.05 -20.81
C SER A 170 16.31 -11.58 -20.68
N ASN A 171 16.94 -10.82 -19.78
CA ASN A 171 16.62 -9.39 -19.62
C ASN A 171 17.00 -8.58 -20.86
N VAL A 172 18.17 -8.88 -21.46
CA VAL A 172 18.59 -8.25 -22.71
C VAL A 172 17.65 -8.64 -23.87
N ALA A 173 17.18 -9.89 -23.92
CA ALA A 173 16.20 -10.31 -24.91
C ALA A 173 14.85 -9.57 -24.74
N MET A 174 14.41 -9.37 -23.49
CA MET A 174 13.22 -8.59 -23.18
C MET A 174 13.36 -7.13 -23.65
N ASP A 175 14.48 -6.48 -23.36
CA ASP A 175 14.75 -5.11 -23.82
C ASP A 175 14.72 -5.02 -25.35
N ARG A 176 15.37 -5.95 -26.06
CA ARG A 176 15.31 -6.00 -27.53
C ARG A 176 13.88 -6.17 -28.05
N ALA A 177 13.09 -7.05 -27.43
CA ALA A 177 11.71 -7.28 -27.82
C ALA A 177 10.85 -6.02 -27.61
N GLN A 178 11.02 -5.34 -26.48
CA GLN A 178 10.29 -4.10 -26.19
C GLN A 178 10.64 -2.99 -27.19
N LEU A 179 11.93 -2.81 -27.52
CA LEU A 179 12.33 -1.82 -28.54
C LEU A 179 11.75 -2.13 -29.93
N ALA A 180 11.59 -3.40 -30.27
CA ALA A 180 11.06 -3.81 -31.56
C ALA A 180 9.55 -3.56 -31.70
N ILE A 181 8.79 -3.67 -30.60
CA ILE A 181 7.31 -3.61 -30.62
C ILE A 181 6.79 -2.23 -30.20
N ALA A 182 7.38 -1.64 -29.16
CA ALA A 182 6.91 -0.41 -28.53
C ALA A 182 8.08 0.45 -28.04
N PRO A 183 8.89 1.03 -28.95
CA PRO A 183 10.02 1.87 -28.58
C PRO A 183 9.53 3.15 -27.90
N TYR A 184 9.87 3.31 -26.62
CA TYR A 184 9.58 4.52 -25.87
C TYR A 184 10.57 5.63 -26.24
N LYS A 185 10.06 6.82 -26.57
CA LYS A 185 10.87 8.01 -26.85
C LYS A 185 10.63 9.04 -25.75
N GLU A 186 11.68 9.44 -25.06
CA GLU A 186 11.65 10.63 -24.20
C GLU A 186 11.60 11.85 -25.13
N SER A 187 10.53 12.64 -25.04
CA SER A 187 10.35 13.89 -25.82
C SER A 187 10.36 15.08 -24.89
#